data_AF-A0A7G1KPC2-F1
#
_entry.id   AF-A0A7G1KPC2-F1
#
_cell.length_a   1.000
_cell.length_b   1.000
_cell.length_c   1.000
_cell.angle_alpha   90.00
_cell.angle_beta   90.00
_cell.angle_gamma   90.00
#
_symmetry.space_group_name_H-M   'P 1'
#
loop_
_entity.id
_entity.type
_entity.pdbx_description
1 polymer ?
#
loop_
_entity_poly.entity_id
_entity_poly.type
_entity_poly.pdbx_seq_one_letter_code
_entity_poly.pdbx_strand_id
1 'polypeptide(L)' 'MRTTRISGGSTGEVERRLLDIHSDVWWSPADSAYIAYSVDFPALVCSDPRSPLAAIDILEARILEKLRRGHPALRTDEA' A
#
# COMPACT_ATOMS: atom_id res chain seq x y z
N MET A 1 31.63 -1.53 14.71
CA MET A 1 30.24 -1.99 14.50
C MET A 1 29.31 -1.05 15.25
N ARG A 2 28.61 -0.16 14.54
CA ARG A 2 27.55 0.69 15.12
C ARG A 2 26.22 0.16 14.62
N THR A 3 25.44 -0.42 15.52
CA THR A 3 24.07 -0.84 15.26
C THR A 3 23.17 0.36 15.57
N THR A 4 22.72 1.06 14.55
CA THR A 4 21.73 2.12 14.70
C THR A 4 20.37 1.46 14.87
N ARG A 5 19.86 1.43 16.11
CA ARG A 5 18.45 1.12 16.35
C ARG A 5 17.64 2.32 15.89
N ILE A 6 16.94 2.16 14.78
CA ILE A 6 15.94 3.14 14.34
C ILE A 6 14.69 2.84 15.15
N SER A 7 14.50 3.62 16.22
CA SER A 7 13.22 3.71 16.94
C SER A 7 12.32 4.63 16.12
N GLY A 8 11.38 4.06 15.37
CA GLY A 8 10.42 4.76 14.52
C GLY A 8 9.09 4.00 14.51
N GLY A 9 8.47 3.89 15.69
CA GLY A 9 7.39 2.95 16.02
C GLY A 9 6.00 3.20 15.42
N SER A 10 5.88 3.77 14.22
CA SER A 10 4.58 3.80 13.51
C SER A 10 4.73 3.83 11.99
N THR A 11 5.63 4.65 11.46
CA THR A 11 5.85 4.72 9.99
C THR A 11 6.54 3.47 9.46
N GLY A 12 7.53 2.94 10.20
CA GLY A 12 8.32 1.80 9.74
C GLY A 12 7.55 0.47 9.69
N GLU A 13 6.48 0.31 10.47
CA GLU A 13 5.67 -0.91 10.44
C GLU A 13 4.76 -0.96 9.22
N VAL A 14 4.18 0.19 8.84
CA VAL A 14 3.36 0.31 7.63
C VAL A 14 4.21 0.15 6.37
N GLU A 15 5.39 0.77 6.32
CA GLU A 15 6.35 0.61 5.22
C GLU A 15 6.85 -0.84 5.11
N ARG A 16 7.10 -1.51 6.24
CA ARG A 16 7.54 -2.92 6.24
C ARG A 16 6.42 -3.87 5.82
N ARG A 17 5.17 -3.56 6.16
CA ARG A 17 4.00 -4.30 5.68
C ARG A 17 3.79 -4.11 4.19
N LEU A 18 4.00 -2.91 3.64
CA LEU A 18 3.95 -2.68 2.19
C LEU A 18 4.95 -3.54 1.42
N LEU A 19 6.17 -3.70 1.94
CA LEU A 19 7.19 -4.54 1.32
C LEU A 19 6.81 -6.04 1.25
N ASP A 20 5.85 -6.47 2.06
CA ASP A 20 5.38 -7.86 2.14
C ASP A 20 4.06 -8.06 1.36
N ILE A 21 3.48 -7.00 0.81
CA ILE A 21 2.21 -7.09 0.07
C ILE A 21 2.48 -7.50 -1.37
N HIS A 22 1.90 -8.63 -1.76
CA HIS A 22 1.97 -9.09 -3.12
C HIS A 22 0.95 -8.33 -3.98
N SER A 23 1.47 -7.57 -4.96
CA SER A 23 0.67 -6.86 -5.95
C SER A 23 1.01 -7.37 -7.35
N ASP A 24 -0.01 -7.64 -8.14
CA ASP A 24 0.10 -8.04 -9.55
C ASP A 24 -0.58 -7.00 -10.44
N VAL A 25 -0.11 -6.91 -11.69
CA VAL A 25 -0.69 -6.05 -12.71
C VAL A 25 -0.84 -6.80 -14.03
N TRP A 26 -1.98 -6.63 -14.71
CA TRP A 26 -2.20 -7.16 -16.05
C TRP A 26 -2.90 -6.15 -16.95
N TRP A 27 -2.74 -6.29 -18.26
CA TRP A 27 -3.53 -5.53 -19.23
C TRP A 27 -4.91 -6.18 -19.41
N SER A 28 -5.98 -5.40 -19.23
CA SER A 28 -7.34 -5.79 -19.58
C SER A 28 -7.72 -5.21 -20.95
N PRO A 29 -7.87 -6.03 -22.00
CA PRO A 29 -8.36 -5.55 -23.29
C PRO A 29 -9.80 -5.01 -23.22
N ALA A 30 -10.64 -5.56 -22.32
CA ALA A 30 -12.03 -5.14 -22.18
C ALA A 30 -12.14 -3.71 -21.63
N ASP A 31 -11.30 -3.38 -20.66
CA ASP A 31 -11.26 -2.05 -20.04
C ASP A 31 -10.29 -1.10 -20.75
N SER A 32 -9.49 -1.61 -21.69
CA SER A 32 -8.37 -0.89 -22.32
C SER A 32 -7.47 -0.21 -21.28
N ALA A 33 -7.16 -0.94 -20.21
CA ALA A 33 -6.36 -0.43 -19.09
C ALA A 33 -5.53 -1.51 -18.40
N TYR A 34 -4.45 -1.07 -17.75
CA TYR A 34 -3.71 -1.89 -16.80
C TYR A 34 -4.48 -1.96 -15.49
N ILE A 35 -4.72 -3.17 -15.00
CA ILE A 35 -5.44 -3.45 -13.76
C ILE A 35 -4.42 -3.95 -12.74
N ALA A 36 -4.31 -3.25 -11.62
CA ALA A 36 -3.48 -3.63 -10.48
C ALA A 36 -4.37 -4.17 -9.35
N TYR A 37 -3.91 -5.25 -8.72
CA TYR A 37 -4.62 -5.97 -7.66
C TYR A 37 -3.65 -6.53 -6.63
N SER A 38 -4.13 -6.71 -5.39
CA SER A 38 -3.41 -7.43 -4.35
C SER A 38 -4.33 -8.45 -3.67
N VAL A 39 -3.83 -9.68 -3.48
CA VAL A 39 -4.55 -10.77 -2.79
C VAL A 39 -4.79 -10.46 -1.31
N ASP A 40 -3.91 -9.66 -0.70
CA ASP A 40 -4.02 -9.23 0.70
C ASP A 40 -5.11 -8.17 0.89
N PHE A 41 -5.48 -7.48 -0.20
CA PHE A 41 -6.50 -6.44 -0.22
C PHE A 41 -7.50 -6.66 -1.37
N PRO A 42 -8.30 -7.75 -1.34
CA PRO A 42 -9.14 -8.14 -2.47
C PRO A 42 -10.24 -7.13 -2.81
N ALA A 43 -10.56 -6.24 -1.87
CA ALA A 43 -11.50 -5.14 -2.09
C ALA A 43 -10.89 -3.94 -2.84
N LEU A 44 -9.58 -3.95 -3.11
CA LEU A 44 -8.87 -2.90 -3.82
C LEU A 44 -8.44 -3.42 -5.20
N VAL A 45 -9.05 -2.85 -6.22
CA VAL A 45 -8.66 -2.99 -7.62
C VAL A 45 -8.47 -1.58 -8.15
N CYS A 46 -7.33 -1.33 -8.79
CA CYS A 46 -7.00 -0.03 -9.37
C CYS A 46 -6.67 -0.21 -10.85
N SER A 47 -6.90 0.84 -11.64
CA SER A 47 -6.65 0.79 -13.07
C SER A 47 -6.04 2.07 -13.60
N ASP A 48 -5.12 1.95 -14.55
CA ASP A 48 -4.62 3.09 -15.33
C ASP A 48 -4.51 2.71 -16.82
N PRO A 49 -5.06 3.51 -17.75
CA PRO A 49 -5.06 3.19 -19.18
C PRO A 49 -3.71 3.38 -19.87
N ARG A 50 -2.74 4.02 -19.21
CA ARG A 50 -1.49 4.50 -19.84
C ARG A 50 -0.25 3.79 -19.30
N SER A 51 -0.26 3.35 -18.05
CA SER A 51 0.93 2.83 -17.39
C SER A 51 0.62 1.73 -16.36
N PRO A 52 1.28 0.57 -16.45
CA PRO A 52 1.17 -0.46 -15.41
C PRO A 52 1.73 0.03 -14.06
N LEU A 53 2.78 0.85 -14.09
CA LEU A 53 3.37 1.42 -12.88
C LEU A 53 2.38 2.38 -12.20
N ALA A 54 1.67 3.21 -12.96
CA ALA A 54 0.68 4.11 -12.39
C ALA A 54 -0.49 3.34 -11.73
N ALA A 55 -0.91 2.21 -12.31
CA ALA A 55 -1.93 1.36 -11.71
C ALA A 55 -1.44 0.78 -10.35
N ILE A 56 -0.18 0.34 -10.27
CA ILE A 56 0.44 -0.13 -9.02
C ILE A 56 0.56 1.00 -7.99
N ASP A 57 1.07 2.17 -8.38
CA ASP A 57 1.25 3.32 -7.47
C ASP A 57 -0.09 3.73 -6.83
N ILE A 58 -1.17 3.71 -7.60
CA ILE A 58 -2.53 4.00 -7.10
C ILE A 58 -2.99 2.91 -6.12
N LEU A 59 -2.72 1.63 -6.43
CA LEU A 59 -3.05 0.52 -5.55
C LEU A 59 -2.31 0.63 -4.21
N GLU A 60 -1.01 0.86 -4.23
CA GLU A 60 -0.18 1.03 -3.03
C GLU A 60 -0.64 2.23 -2.18
N ALA A 61 -0.96 3.36 -2.82
CA ALA A 61 -1.50 4.52 -2.12
C ALA A 61 -2.83 4.21 -1.38
N ARG A 62 -3.70 3.40 -2.00
CA ARG A 62 -4.97 2.97 -1.38
C ARG A 62 -4.77 1.95 -0.27
N ILE A 63 -3.82 1.04 -0.43
CA ILE A 63 -3.43 0.09 0.62
C ILE A 63 -2.89 0.85 1.82
N LEU A 64 -2.01 1.83 1.60
CA LEU A 64 -1.49 2.74 2.62
C LEU A 64 -2.61 3.47 3.36
N GLU A 65 -3.56 4.05 2.63
CA GLU A 65 -4.71 4.73 3.22
C GLU A 65 -5.55 3.77 4.09
N LYS A 66 -5.77 2.54 3.63
CA LYS A 66 -6.54 1.53 4.34
C LYS A 66 -5.82 1.04 5.60
N LEU A 67 -4.51 0.81 5.53
CA LEU A 67 -3.69 0.43 6.69
C LEU A 67 -3.67 1.54 7.75
N ARG A 68 -3.56 2.81 7.33
CA ARG A 68 -3.63 3.97 8.23
C ARG A 68 -5.00 4.09 8.91
N ARG A 69 -6.09 3.86 8.17
CA ARG A 69 -7.46 3.90 8.73
C ARG A 69 -7.74 2.72 9.67
N GLY A 70 -7.11 1.56 9.43
CA GLY A 70 -7.23 0.37 10.28
C GLY A 70 -6.42 0.43 11.58
N HIS A 71 -5.56 1.44 11.78
CA HIS A 71 -4.78 1.66 13.01
C HIS A 71 -5.33 2.85 13.83
N PRO A 72 -6.30 2.64 14.74
CA PRO A 72 -6.80 3.68 15.65
C PRO A 72 -5.92 3.86 16.91
N ALA A 73 -4.62 4.08 16.74
CA ALA A 73 -3.71 4.51 17.81
C ALA A 73 -2.58 5.31 17.14
N LEU A 74 -2.54 6.63 17.25
CA LEU A 74 -2.23 7.37 18.47
C LEU A 74 -3.18 8.57 18.63
N ARG A 75 -4.23 8.39 19.43
CA ARG A 75 -4.84 9.50 20.16
C ARG A 75 -3.84 9.85 21.25
N THR A 76 -3.05 10.89 21.05
CA THR A 76 -2.27 11.52 22.11
C THR A 76 -3.25 12.05 23.15
N ASP A 77 -3.46 11.25 24.19
CA ASP A 77 -3.91 11.73 25.49
C ASP A 77 -2.63 12.17 26.21
N GLU A 78 -2.27 13.45 26.09
CA GLU A 78 -1.37 14.09 27.04
C GLU A 78 -2.24 14.93 27.98
N ALA A 79 -2.32 14.45 29.22
CA ALA A 79 -2.89 15.11 30.37
C ALA A 79 -1.90 16.08 31.01
#